data_AF-A0A7X7Y7Z7-F1
#
_entry.id   AF-A0A7X7Y7Z7-F1
#
_cell.length_a   1.000
_cell.length_b   1.000
_cell.length_c   1.000
_cell.angle_alpha   90.00
_cell.angle_beta   90.00
_cell.angle_gamma   90.00
#
_symmetry.space_group_name_H-M   'P 1'
#
loop_
_entity.id
_entity.type
_entity.pdbx_description
1 polymer ?
#
loop_
_entity_poly.entity_id
_entity_poly.type
_entity_poly.pdbx_seq_one_letter_code
_entity_poly.pdbx_strand_id
1 'polypeptide(L)'
;TNPSLNVFDIEKAAEIAHEHGIPLIIDNTFGAYFAKPLKHGADVVVHSATKWIGGHGTSIGGIVVDGGRFDWNNPKFPGFTEPDESYGGLRYADLGPVAFAIKLRVQLLRDTGASLSPHNAFLFLQGLETLHLRMKRHCENTLKVAQYLKQHPAVEWVNYPGLEDHPSHGLAKKYFKDGYYGAVITFGLKGGYDAGKKLIDEIDLWSHVANVGDAKSLIIHPASTTHQQLSPEDQELSGVQPDLVRLAVGIEDIDDIIGTLDEGIGKATGIYTIEKDEKDAVEWLTASPFDRSEGLRPKTIFVDGSEALLHEVGVLTKKGYVVKPLAEHNEEIVDVIVTERDVTDHLVDDWKAYGPKIIWTKGSANTVDPSVTVISSADIVARFK
;
A
#
# COMPACT_ATOMS: atom_id res chain seq x y z
N THR A 1 9.23 9.62 -9.46
CA THR A 1 9.91 8.38 -9.93
C THR A 1 9.66 7.26 -8.94
N ASN A 2 10.10 6.03 -9.19
CA ASN A 2 9.95 4.89 -8.28
C ASN A 2 11.28 4.10 -8.30
N PRO A 3 11.95 3.80 -7.18
CA PRO A 3 11.53 4.01 -5.78
C PRO A 3 11.92 5.35 -5.15
N SER A 4 12.68 6.21 -5.84
CA SER A 4 13.18 7.46 -5.26
C SER A 4 12.12 8.54 -4.99
N LEU A 5 10.92 8.42 -5.56
CA LEU A 5 9.79 9.34 -5.40
C LEU A 5 10.09 10.83 -5.73
N ASN A 6 11.23 11.13 -6.34
CA ASN A 6 11.53 12.47 -6.84
C ASN A 6 10.53 12.94 -7.90
N VAL A 7 10.23 14.24 -7.86
CA VAL A 7 9.40 14.89 -8.87
C VAL A 7 10.31 15.46 -9.94
N PHE A 8 10.05 15.10 -11.19
CA PHE A 8 10.85 15.51 -12.33
C PHE A 8 10.56 16.97 -12.70
N ASP A 9 11.60 17.75 -13.01
CA ASP A 9 11.44 19.14 -13.43
C ASP A 9 11.04 19.23 -14.90
N ILE A 10 9.73 19.10 -15.17
CA ILE A 10 9.19 18.93 -16.53
C ILE A 10 9.52 20.13 -17.42
N GLU A 11 9.36 21.37 -16.91
CA GLU A 11 9.59 22.58 -17.71
C GLU A 11 11.05 22.72 -18.11
N LYS A 12 11.99 22.56 -17.16
CA LYS A 12 13.43 22.64 -17.47
C LYS A 12 13.86 21.57 -18.47
N ALA A 13 13.35 20.35 -18.30
CA ALA A 13 13.67 19.26 -19.22
C ALA A 13 13.09 19.52 -20.61
N ALA A 14 11.87 20.08 -20.68
CA ALA A 14 11.23 20.45 -21.93
C ALA A 14 12.02 21.54 -22.66
N GLU A 15 12.42 22.60 -21.94
CA GLU A 15 13.25 23.69 -22.47
C GLU A 15 14.53 23.13 -23.12
N ILE A 16 15.29 22.32 -22.37
CA ILE A 16 16.53 21.70 -22.87
C ILE A 16 16.26 20.82 -24.10
N ALA A 17 15.21 19.99 -24.04
CA ALA A 17 14.86 19.09 -25.14
C ALA A 17 14.49 19.86 -26.41
N HIS A 18 13.66 20.91 -26.27
CA HIS A 18 13.18 21.71 -27.38
C HIS A 18 14.27 22.59 -28.00
N GLU A 19 15.21 23.12 -27.20
CA GLU A 19 16.41 23.81 -27.70
C GLU A 19 17.24 22.93 -28.66
N HIS A 20 17.21 21.61 -28.45
CA HIS A 20 17.92 20.64 -29.27
C HIS A 20 17.04 19.98 -30.35
N GLY A 21 15.79 20.42 -30.49
CA GLY A 21 14.81 19.84 -31.40
C GLY A 21 14.52 18.37 -31.08
N ILE A 22 14.37 18.02 -29.80
CA ILE A 22 14.07 16.67 -29.29
C ILE A 22 12.73 16.71 -28.52
N PRO A 23 11.83 15.73 -28.68
CA PRO A 23 10.58 15.67 -27.93
C PRO A 23 10.81 15.14 -26.52
N LEU A 24 10.02 15.63 -25.55
CA LEU A 24 9.97 15.12 -24.19
C LEU A 24 8.80 14.14 -24.03
N ILE A 25 9.11 12.88 -23.68
CA ILE A 25 8.12 11.86 -23.33
C ILE A 25 8.11 11.66 -21.82
N ILE A 26 6.95 11.76 -21.18
CA ILE A 26 6.80 11.57 -19.73
C ILE A 26 5.90 10.36 -19.44
N ASP A 27 6.38 9.42 -18.64
CA ASP A 27 5.51 8.46 -17.95
C ASP A 27 4.81 9.16 -16.79
N ASN A 28 3.50 9.33 -16.92
CA ASN A 28 2.66 10.00 -15.91
C ASN A 28 1.76 9.01 -15.16
N THR A 29 2.13 7.74 -15.10
CA THR A 29 1.38 6.69 -14.38
C THR A 29 1.12 7.10 -12.93
N PHE A 30 2.14 7.60 -12.23
CA PHE A 30 2.05 8.00 -10.83
C PHE A 30 1.25 9.30 -10.62
N GLY A 31 1.12 10.13 -11.67
CA GLY A 31 0.43 11.41 -11.65
C GLY A 31 -0.95 11.39 -12.31
N ALA A 32 -1.50 10.21 -12.63
CA ALA A 32 -2.59 9.95 -13.61
C ALA A 32 -3.92 10.73 -13.47
N TYR A 33 -4.04 11.64 -12.51
CA TYR A 33 -5.16 12.57 -12.33
C TYR A 33 -4.70 13.98 -11.93
N PHE A 34 -3.68 14.06 -11.07
CA PHE A 34 -3.28 15.30 -10.40
C PHE A 34 -2.08 16.01 -11.03
N ALA A 35 -1.34 15.36 -11.95
CA ALA A 35 -0.26 15.99 -12.71
C ALA A 35 -0.63 16.03 -14.20
N LYS A 36 -0.35 17.16 -14.87
CA LYS A 36 -0.67 17.36 -16.29
C LYS A 36 0.57 17.74 -17.10
N PRO A 37 1.53 16.82 -17.35
CA PRO A 37 2.82 17.14 -17.98
C PRO A 37 2.72 17.86 -19.33
N LEU A 38 1.67 17.59 -20.12
CA LEU A 38 1.42 18.29 -21.39
C LEU A 38 1.28 19.82 -21.22
N LYS A 39 0.82 20.29 -20.05
CA LYS A 39 0.74 21.72 -19.71
C LYS A 39 2.10 22.34 -19.37
N HIS A 40 3.10 21.51 -19.10
CA HIS A 40 4.41 21.90 -18.55
C HIS A 40 5.55 21.57 -19.50
N GLY A 41 5.28 21.37 -20.79
CA GLY A 41 6.35 21.08 -21.74
C GLY A 41 6.64 19.59 -21.99
N ALA A 42 5.80 18.63 -21.61
CA ALA A 42 5.87 17.27 -22.18
C ALA A 42 5.13 17.15 -23.53
N ASP A 43 5.72 16.53 -24.56
CA ASP A 43 5.13 16.41 -25.90
C ASP A 43 4.26 15.16 -26.03
N VAL A 44 4.67 14.08 -25.38
CA VAL A 44 3.95 12.81 -25.32
C VAL A 44 3.87 12.38 -23.86
N VAL A 45 2.71 11.87 -23.46
CA VAL A 45 2.53 11.28 -22.13
C VAL A 45 2.16 9.80 -22.28
N VAL A 46 2.82 8.95 -21.52
CA VAL A 46 2.48 7.53 -21.43
C VAL A 46 1.92 7.20 -20.05
N HIS A 47 0.99 6.26 -19.99
CA HIS A 47 0.50 5.70 -18.74
C HIS A 47 0.42 4.18 -18.84
N SER A 48 0.77 3.50 -17.75
CA SER A 48 0.25 2.17 -17.47
C SER A 48 -1.19 2.30 -16.97
N ALA A 49 -2.15 2.02 -17.87
CA ALA A 49 -3.57 2.05 -17.52
C ALA A 49 -3.94 0.96 -16.51
N THR A 50 -3.12 -0.11 -16.42
CA THR A 50 -3.17 -1.16 -15.40
C THR A 50 -3.23 -0.64 -13.97
N LYS A 51 -2.60 0.51 -13.70
CA LYS A 51 -2.43 1.08 -12.35
C LYS A 51 -3.64 1.94 -12.00
N TRP A 52 -3.46 3.16 -11.50
CA TRP A 52 -4.54 4.00 -10.97
C TRP A 52 -5.69 4.30 -11.95
N ILE A 53 -5.45 4.32 -13.28
CA ILE A 53 -6.53 4.49 -14.27
C ILE A 53 -7.55 3.36 -14.14
N GLY A 54 -7.10 2.09 -14.23
CA GLY A 54 -7.93 0.93 -13.98
C GLY A 54 -8.33 0.80 -12.51
N GLY A 55 -7.37 0.92 -11.59
CA GLY A 55 -7.62 1.12 -10.16
C GLY A 55 -8.04 -0.10 -9.36
N HIS A 56 -8.20 -1.27 -9.98
CA HIS A 56 -8.80 -2.45 -9.34
C HIS A 56 -7.98 -3.74 -9.51
N GLY A 57 -6.77 -3.66 -10.09
CA GLY A 57 -5.90 -4.83 -10.25
C GLY A 57 -6.41 -5.92 -11.21
N THR A 58 -7.43 -5.62 -12.03
CA THR A 58 -8.14 -6.63 -12.85
C THR A 58 -7.75 -6.68 -14.33
N SER A 59 -7.03 -5.68 -14.84
CA SER A 59 -6.79 -5.55 -16.28
C SER A 59 -5.42 -4.94 -16.56
N ILE A 60 -4.77 -5.43 -17.62
CA ILE A 60 -3.47 -4.93 -18.10
C ILE A 60 -3.68 -4.12 -19.38
N GLY A 61 -3.01 -2.97 -19.46
CA GLY A 61 -2.99 -2.13 -20.64
C GLY A 61 -2.21 -0.83 -20.43
N GLY A 62 -2.00 -0.12 -21.54
CA GLY A 62 -1.32 1.17 -21.57
C GLY A 62 -2.04 2.15 -22.48
N ILE A 63 -1.76 3.43 -22.28
CA ILE A 63 -2.24 4.51 -23.16
C ILE A 63 -1.09 5.47 -23.43
N VAL A 64 -1.01 5.91 -24.67
CA VAL A 64 -0.11 6.97 -25.12
C VAL A 64 -0.96 8.15 -25.56
N VAL A 65 -0.66 9.32 -25.03
CA VAL A 65 -1.35 10.58 -25.31
C VAL A 65 -0.36 11.49 -26.03
N ASP A 66 -0.65 11.75 -27.30
CA ASP A 66 0.07 12.73 -28.12
C ASP A 66 -0.47 14.13 -27.81
N GLY A 67 0.43 15.04 -27.41
CA GLY A 67 0.09 16.44 -27.15
C GLY A 67 -0.07 17.28 -28.41
N GLY A 68 0.39 16.77 -29.56
CA GLY A 68 0.22 17.38 -30.87
C GLY A 68 0.88 18.74 -31.07
N ARG A 69 2.00 18.97 -30.38
CA ARG A 69 2.68 20.27 -30.35
C ARG A 69 4.17 20.24 -30.69
N PHE A 70 4.76 19.06 -30.80
CA PHE A 70 6.15 18.92 -31.25
C PHE A 70 6.21 18.97 -32.78
N ASP A 71 7.14 19.74 -33.33
CA ASP A 71 7.35 19.80 -34.78
C ASP A 71 8.16 18.58 -35.26
N TRP A 72 7.43 17.61 -35.81
CA TRP A 72 8.01 16.41 -36.40
C TRP A 72 8.62 16.63 -37.79
N ASN A 73 8.46 17.82 -38.40
CA ASN A 73 9.12 18.17 -39.65
C ASN A 73 10.58 18.57 -39.42
N ASN A 74 11.33 17.67 -38.79
CA ASN A 74 12.66 17.92 -38.27
C ASN A 74 13.62 16.82 -38.78
N PRO A 75 14.81 17.19 -39.30
CA PRO A 75 15.75 16.24 -39.89
C PRO A 75 16.26 15.17 -38.92
N LYS A 76 16.10 15.36 -37.61
CA LYS A 76 16.39 14.33 -36.59
C LYS A 76 15.41 13.15 -36.62
N PHE A 77 14.24 13.31 -37.26
CA PHE A 77 13.18 12.32 -37.32
C PHE A 77 12.85 11.95 -38.78
N PRO A 78 13.79 11.35 -39.53
CA PRO A 78 13.59 11.03 -40.94
C PRO A 78 12.37 10.14 -41.20
N GLY A 79 12.04 9.23 -40.26
CA GLY A 79 10.84 8.41 -40.34
C GLY A 79 9.51 9.19 -40.29
N PHE A 80 9.53 10.49 -39.99
CA PHE A 80 8.39 11.39 -40.12
C PHE A 80 8.43 12.25 -41.39
N THR A 81 9.61 12.63 -41.86
CA THR A 81 9.79 13.56 -42.99
C THR A 81 9.94 12.89 -44.35
N GLU A 82 10.34 11.62 -44.38
CA GLU A 82 10.50 10.83 -45.60
C GLU A 82 9.21 10.06 -45.93
N PRO A 83 8.91 9.82 -47.21
CA PRO A 83 7.79 8.98 -47.63
C PRO A 83 7.87 7.57 -47.03
N ASP A 84 6.82 7.12 -46.37
CA ASP A 84 6.69 5.74 -45.88
C ASP A 84 6.09 4.84 -46.97
N GLU A 85 6.95 4.06 -47.62
CA GLU A 85 6.56 3.07 -48.64
C GLU A 85 5.59 2.01 -48.10
N SER A 86 5.62 1.70 -46.79
CA SER A 86 4.68 0.75 -46.17
C SER A 86 3.27 1.31 -46.00
N TYR A 87 3.09 2.60 -46.27
CA TYR A 87 1.83 3.32 -46.12
C TYR A 87 1.56 4.28 -47.30
N GLY A 88 1.91 3.85 -48.52
CA GLY A 88 1.57 4.55 -49.75
C GLY A 88 2.33 5.86 -49.99
N GLY A 89 3.56 5.96 -49.47
CA GLY A 89 4.40 7.15 -49.60
C GLY A 89 4.00 8.31 -48.70
N LEU A 90 3.18 8.05 -47.67
CA LEU A 90 2.76 9.08 -46.71
C LEU A 90 3.97 9.62 -45.96
N ARG A 91 4.08 10.95 -45.90
CA ARG A 91 4.99 11.66 -44.98
C ARG A 91 4.22 12.04 -43.72
N TYR A 92 4.56 11.44 -42.58
CA TYR A 92 3.82 11.65 -41.34
C TYR A 92 3.87 13.10 -40.83
N ALA A 93 4.96 13.83 -41.08
CA ALA A 93 5.10 15.24 -40.72
C ALA A 93 4.01 16.12 -41.36
N ASP A 94 3.49 15.72 -42.53
CA ASP A 94 2.45 16.46 -43.25
C ASP A 94 1.05 16.32 -42.60
N LEU A 95 0.90 15.41 -41.63
CA LEU A 95 -0.35 15.21 -40.86
C LEU A 95 -0.55 16.24 -39.74
N GLY A 96 0.44 17.10 -39.47
CA GLY A 96 0.37 18.13 -38.44
C GLY A 96 0.25 17.54 -37.02
N PRO A 97 -0.62 18.07 -36.15
CA PRO A 97 -0.68 17.72 -34.72
C PRO A 97 -0.90 16.25 -34.37
N VAL A 98 -1.37 15.41 -35.30
CA VAL A 98 -1.67 14.00 -35.03
C VAL A 98 -0.58 13.05 -35.53
N ALA A 99 0.51 13.59 -36.07
CA ALA A 99 1.56 12.83 -36.75
C ALA A 99 2.09 11.65 -35.91
N PHE A 100 2.41 11.88 -34.64
CA PHE A 100 2.96 10.86 -33.76
C PHE A 100 1.93 9.78 -33.41
N ALA A 101 0.73 10.17 -32.99
CA ALA A 101 -0.35 9.23 -32.69
C ALA A 101 -0.71 8.33 -33.89
N ILE A 102 -0.77 8.90 -35.10
CA ILE A 102 -1.08 8.14 -36.31
C ILE A 102 0.05 7.18 -36.64
N LYS A 103 1.31 7.65 -36.66
CA LYS A 103 2.47 6.80 -36.94
C LYS A 103 2.58 5.63 -35.96
N LEU A 104 2.38 5.90 -34.66
CA LEU A 104 2.35 4.88 -33.60
C LEU A 104 1.29 3.80 -33.89
N ARG A 105 0.11 4.19 -34.38
CA ARG A 105 -0.99 3.28 -34.71
C ARG A 105 -0.74 2.47 -35.99
N VAL A 106 -0.36 3.14 -37.08
CA VAL A 106 -0.35 2.49 -38.40
C VAL A 106 0.94 1.72 -38.68
N GLN A 107 2.02 2.00 -37.94
CA GLN A 107 3.24 1.22 -37.99
C GLN A 107 3.35 0.28 -36.78
N LEU A 108 3.64 0.82 -35.59
CA LEU A 108 4.00 -0.02 -34.44
C LEU A 108 2.85 -0.94 -34.01
N LEU A 109 1.63 -0.42 -33.83
CA LEU A 109 0.50 -1.29 -33.44
C LEU A 109 0.15 -2.30 -34.55
N ARG A 110 0.16 -1.88 -35.82
CA ARG A 110 -0.11 -2.76 -36.96
C ARG A 110 0.89 -3.93 -37.04
N ASP A 111 2.17 -3.62 -36.87
CA ASP A 111 3.26 -4.57 -37.14
C ASP A 111 3.61 -5.43 -35.92
N THR A 112 3.51 -4.88 -34.70
CA THR A 112 3.84 -5.60 -33.45
C THR A 112 2.63 -6.21 -32.75
N GLY A 113 1.41 -5.76 -33.07
CA GLY A 113 0.17 -6.36 -32.58
C GLY A 113 -0.11 -6.16 -31.08
N ALA A 114 0.54 -5.20 -30.41
CA ALA A 114 0.29 -4.85 -29.00
C ALA A 114 -1.09 -4.17 -28.78
N SER A 115 -2.15 -4.83 -29.21
CA SER A 115 -3.54 -4.34 -29.21
C SER A 115 -4.21 -4.57 -27.87
N LEU A 116 -4.96 -3.57 -27.40
CA LEU A 116 -5.73 -3.66 -26.17
C LEU A 116 -7.03 -4.44 -26.39
N SER A 117 -7.30 -5.41 -25.51
CA SER A 117 -8.59 -6.11 -25.48
C SER A 117 -9.76 -5.12 -25.29
N PRO A 118 -10.85 -5.20 -26.08
CA PRO A 118 -12.03 -4.36 -25.88
C PRO A 118 -12.65 -4.53 -24.49
N HIS A 119 -12.56 -5.71 -23.89
CA HIS A 119 -13.03 -5.94 -22.52
C HIS A 119 -12.17 -5.19 -21.49
N ASN A 120 -10.85 -5.23 -21.62
CA ASN A 120 -9.97 -4.44 -20.75
C ASN A 120 -10.19 -2.94 -20.94
N ALA A 121 -10.42 -2.49 -22.18
CA ALA A 121 -10.78 -1.10 -22.46
C ALA A 121 -12.07 -0.69 -21.73
N PHE A 122 -13.10 -1.54 -21.75
CA PHE A 122 -14.34 -1.32 -20.98
C PHE A 122 -14.07 -1.24 -19.47
N LEU A 123 -13.27 -2.14 -18.91
CA LEU A 123 -12.91 -2.12 -17.49
C LEU A 123 -12.10 -0.87 -17.11
N PHE A 124 -11.22 -0.38 -17.99
CA PHE A 124 -10.53 0.88 -17.76
C PHE A 124 -11.45 2.10 -17.80
N LEU A 125 -12.48 2.10 -18.65
CA LEU A 125 -13.50 3.16 -18.64
C LEU A 125 -14.25 3.18 -17.30
N GLN A 126 -14.63 2.01 -16.78
CA GLN A 126 -15.25 1.88 -15.46
C GLN A 126 -14.33 2.40 -14.33
N GLY A 127 -13.04 2.07 -14.38
CA GLY A 127 -12.05 2.64 -13.47
C GLY A 127 -11.96 4.17 -13.59
N LEU A 128 -11.94 4.70 -14.81
CA LEU A 128 -11.77 6.13 -15.09
C LEU A 128 -12.91 6.99 -14.52
N GLU A 129 -14.15 6.49 -14.53
CA GLU A 129 -15.33 7.16 -13.96
C GLU A 129 -15.11 7.57 -12.49
N THR A 130 -14.40 6.74 -11.72
CA THR A 130 -14.16 6.95 -10.28
C THR A 130 -12.74 7.42 -9.95
N LEU A 131 -11.87 7.61 -10.94
CA LEU A 131 -10.46 7.97 -10.74
C LEU A 131 -10.29 9.19 -9.83
N HIS A 132 -11.09 10.23 -10.03
CA HIS A 132 -11.01 11.47 -9.26
C HIS A 132 -11.37 11.30 -7.76
N LEU A 133 -12.26 10.36 -7.44
CA LEU A 133 -12.65 10.02 -6.06
C LEU A 133 -11.57 9.15 -5.42
N ARG A 134 -11.15 8.09 -6.11
CA ARG A 134 -10.12 7.16 -5.63
C ARG A 134 -8.80 7.88 -5.36
N MET A 135 -8.35 8.71 -6.29
CA MET A 135 -7.09 9.45 -6.12
C MET A 135 -7.12 10.45 -4.96
N LYS A 136 -8.28 11.02 -4.64
CA LYS A 136 -8.43 11.85 -3.44
C LYS A 136 -8.18 11.01 -2.18
N ARG A 137 -8.89 9.89 -2.04
CA ARG A 137 -8.74 9.00 -0.87
C ARG A 137 -7.33 8.42 -0.77
N HIS A 138 -6.74 7.96 -1.87
CA HIS A 138 -5.35 7.51 -1.90
C HIS A 138 -4.39 8.58 -1.35
N CYS A 139 -4.46 9.82 -1.86
CA CYS A 139 -3.53 10.88 -1.42
C CYS A 139 -3.75 11.28 0.04
N GLU A 140 -5.01 11.36 0.49
CA GLU A 140 -5.36 11.65 1.89
C GLU A 140 -4.80 10.58 2.84
N ASN A 141 -5.03 9.30 2.53
CA ASN A 141 -4.52 8.19 3.32
C ASN A 141 -2.97 8.19 3.33
N THR A 142 -2.36 8.39 2.16
CA THR A 142 -0.90 8.37 2.02
C THR A 142 -0.22 9.45 2.85
N LEU A 143 -0.76 10.68 2.86
CA LEU A 143 -0.21 11.75 3.69
C LEU A 143 -0.26 11.39 5.19
N LYS A 144 -1.39 10.82 5.66
CA LYS A 144 -1.55 10.40 7.05
C LYS A 144 -0.58 9.27 7.42
N VAL A 145 -0.44 8.25 6.56
CA VAL A 145 0.53 7.16 6.76
C VAL A 145 1.97 7.70 6.79
N ALA A 146 2.33 8.60 5.88
CA ALA A 146 3.67 9.19 5.85
C ALA A 146 3.97 10.01 7.12
N GLN A 147 2.99 10.77 7.62
CA GLN A 147 3.12 11.54 8.87
C GLN A 147 3.25 10.62 10.09
N TYR A 148 2.48 9.55 10.13
CA TYR A 148 2.56 8.51 11.16
C TYR A 148 3.94 7.86 11.18
N LEU A 149 4.40 7.35 10.03
CA LEU A 149 5.72 6.70 9.91
C LEU A 149 6.86 7.65 10.32
N LYS A 150 6.74 8.95 10.03
CA LYS A 150 7.76 9.95 10.39
C LYS A 150 7.92 10.11 11.91
N GLN A 151 6.88 9.80 12.68
CA GLN A 151 6.89 9.86 14.14
C GLN A 151 7.21 8.52 14.79
N HIS A 152 7.23 7.44 14.01
CA HIS A 152 7.38 6.09 14.53
C HIS A 152 8.83 5.81 14.98
N PRO A 153 9.07 5.41 16.24
CA PRO A 153 10.42 5.22 16.80
C PRO A 153 11.23 4.09 16.14
N ALA A 154 10.57 3.13 15.48
CA ALA A 154 11.23 2.07 14.71
C ALA A 154 11.55 2.42 13.25
N VAL A 155 11.15 3.61 12.78
CA VAL A 155 11.40 4.07 11.41
C VAL A 155 12.60 5.02 11.42
N GLU A 156 13.55 4.81 10.50
CA GLU A 156 14.77 5.63 10.40
C GLU A 156 14.56 6.84 9.49
N TRP A 157 13.87 6.63 8.36
CA TRP A 157 13.60 7.70 7.39
C TRP A 157 12.30 7.42 6.64
N VAL A 158 11.66 8.49 6.17
CA VAL A 158 10.45 8.44 5.33
C VAL A 158 10.65 9.32 4.12
N ASN A 159 10.29 8.79 2.96
CA ASN A 159 10.38 9.46 1.68
C ASN A 159 8.98 9.55 1.06
N TYR A 160 8.43 10.77 1.01
CA TYR A 160 7.14 11.06 0.40
C TYR A 160 7.07 12.52 -0.05
N PRO A 161 6.73 12.81 -1.33
CA PRO A 161 6.71 14.20 -1.84
C PRO A 161 5.75 15.15 -1.13
N GLY A 162 4.79 14.64 -0.38
CA GLY A 162 3.86 15.45 0.42
C GLY A 162 4.43 15.95 1.74
N LEU A 163 5.58 15.42 2.20
CA LEU A 163 6.27 15.92 3.38
C LEU A 163 7.08 17.18 3.03
N GLU A 164 7.08 18.16 3.93
CA GLU A 164 7.68 19.48 3.67
C GLU A 164 9.21 19.43 3.49
N ASP A 165 9.87 18.48 4.13
CA ASP A 165 11.31 18.24 4.07
C ASP A 165 11.74 17.36 2.90
N HIS A 166 10.80 16.85 2.10
CA HIS A 166 11.15 16.08 0.91
C HIS A 166 11.85 16.97 -0.13
N PRO A 167 12.99 16.55 -0.72
CA PRO A 167 13.79 17.39 -1.64
C PRO A 167 12.99 17.93 -2.83
N SER A 168 12.02 17.16 -3.31
CA SER A 168 11.15 17.55 -4.43
C SER A 168 9.81 18.17 -4.01
N HIS A 169 9.59 18.51 -2.73
CA HIS A 169 8.29 19.05 -2.27
C HIS A 169 7.90 20.35 -3.00
N GLY A 170 8.86 21.22 -3.27
CA GLY A 170 8.64 22.44 -4.05
C GLY A 170 8.18 22.17 -5.48
N LEU A 171 8.79 21.20 -6.16
CA LEU A 171 8.36 20.77 -7.50
C LEU A 171 6.99 20.08 -7.47
N ALA A 172 6.71 19.30 -6.41
CA ALA A 172 5.41 18.69 -6.21
C ALA A 172 4.31 19.74 -6.11
N LYS A 173 4.50 20.78 -5.29
CA LYS A 173 3.59 21.94 -5.19
C LYS A 173 3.40 22.69 -6.52
N LYS A 174 4.43 22.71 -7.37
CA LYS A 174 4.38 23.37 -8.69
C LYS A 174 3.57 22.56 -9.72
N TYR A 175 3.81 21.25 -9.80
CA TYR A 175 3.29 20.41 -10.89
C TYR A 175 2.05 19.59 -10.56
N PHE A 176 1.76 19.40 -9.27
CA PHE A 176 0.63 18.59 -8.82
C PHE A 176 -0.53 19.48 -8.40
N LYS A 177 -1.74 18.93 -8.51
CA LYS A 177 -2.94 19.54 -7.93
C LYS A 177 -2.77 19.69 -6.43
N ASP A 178 -3.13 20.85 -5.88
CA ASP A 178 -3.05 21.12 -4.44
C ASP A 178 -3.67 20.01 -3.59
N GLY A 179 -2.90 19.52 -2.62
CA GLY A 179 -3.30 18.42 -1.72
C GLY A 179 -3.09 17.01 -2.29
N TYR A 180 -2.54 16.86 -3.50
CA TYR A 180 -2.25 15.56 -4.11
C TYR A 180 -0.74 15.37 -4.28
N TYR A 181 -0.18 14.38 -3.61
CA TYR A 181 1.25 14.08 -3.67
C TYR A 181 1.54 12.61 -4.04
N GLY A 182 0.55 11.94 -4.61
CA GLY A 182 0.63 10.53 -4.99
C GLY A 182 0.32 9.58 -3.85
N ALA A 183 0.37 8.28 -4.17
CA ALA A 183 -0.11 7.19 -3.34
C ALA A 183 0.99 6.18 -2.94
N VAL A 184 2.25 6.59 -3.02
CA VAL A 184 3.40 5.71 -2.78
C VAL A 184 4.33 6.35 -1.76
N ILE A 185 4.78 5.56 -0.80
CA ILE A 185 5.76 5.92 0.24
C ILE A 185 6.91 4.94 0.14
N THR A 186 8.13 5.41 0.34
CA THR A 186 9.26 4.55 0.71
C THR A 186 9.75 4.96 2.08
N PHE A 187 10.12 3.99 2.91
CA PHE A 187 10.65 4.24 4.25
C PHE A 187 11.67 3.19 4.64
N GLY A 188 12.55 3.53 5.58
CA GLY A 188 13.56 2.62 6.13
C GLY A 188 13.21 2.17 7.54
N LEU A 189 13.31 0.87 7.80
CA LEU A 189 13.13 0.32 9.14
C LEU A 189 14.45 0.19 9.90
N LYS A 190 14.42 0.56 11.18
CA LYS A 190 15.47 0.17 12.12
C LYS A 190 15.50 -1.35 12.24
N GLY A 191 16.69 -1.93 12.16
CA GLY A 191 16.89 -3.38 12.02
C GLY A 191 17.11 -3.85 10.57
N GLY A 192 17.01 -2.94 9.59
CA GLY A 192 17.46 -3.16 8.22
C GLY A 192 16.73 -4.31 7.51
N TYR A 193 17.49 -5.08 6.75
CA TYR A 193 16.99 -6.15 5.88
C TYR A 193 16.12 -7.18 6.60
N ASP A 194 16.56 -7.63 7.79
CA ASP A 194 15.84 -8.68 8.52
C ASP A 194 14.51 -8.16 9.08
N ALA A 195 14.47 -6.90 9.55
CA ALA A 195 13.24 -6.26 9.98
C ALA A 195 12.28 -6.02 8.81
N GLY A 196 12.79 -5.55 7.66
CA GLY A 196 12.00 -5.36 6.45
C GLY A 196 11.40 -6.67 5.93
N LYS A 197 12.17 -7.75 5.94
CA LYS A 197 11.70 -9.10 5.60
C LYS A 197 10.63 -9.60 6.59
N LYS A 198 10.89 -9.46 7.89
CA LYS A 198 9.93 -9.90 8.91
C LYS A 198 8.62 -9.11 8.83
N LEU A 199 8.68 -7.81 8.55
CA LEU A 199 7.48 -6.99 8.36
C LEU A 199 6.58 -7.55 7.25
N ILE A 200 7.14 -7.83 6.06
CA ILE A 200 6.33 -8.31 4.93
C ILE A 200 5.77 -9.73 5.14
N ASP A 201 6.41 -10.53 5.99
CA ASP A 201 5.96 -11.89 6.33
C ASP A 201 4.82 -11.88 7.38
N GLU A 202 4.78 -10.88 8.27
CA GLU A 202 3.90 -10.82 9.44
C GLU A 202 2.71 -9.84 9.31
N ILE A 203 2.78 -8.91 8.34
CA ILE A 203 1.76 -7.87 8.17
C ILE A 203 0.47 -8.44 7.55
N ASP A 204 -0.66 -8.11 8.16
CA ASP A 204 -1.99 -8.43 7.63
C ASP A 204 -2.56 -7.21 6.88
N LEU A 205 -3.65 -7.39 6.12
CA LEU A 205 -4.31 -6.39 5.25
C LEU A 205 -3.50 -5.95 4.03
N TRP A 206 -2.21 -5.67 4.20
CA TRP A 206 -1.31 -5.21 3.13
C TRP A 206 -0.93 -6.36 2.21
N SER A 207 -1.38 -6.30 0.95
CA SER A 207 -1.05 -7.36 -0.01
C SER A 207 0.41 -7.32 -0.43
N HIS A 208 1.12 -8.43 -0.24
CA HIS A 208 2.51 -8.58 -0.68
C HIS A 208 2.59 -8.87 -2.18
N VAL A 209 2.58 -7.81 -3.00
CA VAL A 209 2.70 -7.90 -4.46
C VAL A 209 3.50 -6.74 -5.04
N ALA A 210 4.15 -6.96 -6.19
CA ALA A 210 4.96 -5.94 -6.86
C ALA A 210 4.14 -4.82 -7.55
N ASN A 211 2.82 -4.99 -7.67
CA ASN A 211 1.93 -4.02 -8.32
C ASN A 211 1.82 -2.70 -7.52
N VAL A 212 1.27 -1.65 -8.15
CA VAL A 212 0.89 -0.38 -7.51
C VAL A 212 -0.44 0.10 -8.10
N GLY A 213 -1.12 1.03 -7.43
CA GLY A 213 -2.32 1.69 -7.95
C GLY A 213 -3.56 0.81 -8.07
N ASP A 214 -3.61 -0.26 -7.28
CA ASP A 214 -4.86 -0.94 -6.93
C ASP A 214 -5.60 -0.12 -5.85
N ALA A 215 -6.89 -0.40 -5.64
CA ALA A 215 -7.67 0.11 -4.54
C ALA A 215 -7.17 -0.45 -3.20
N LYS A 216 -6.58 -1.65 -3.23
CA LYS A 216 -5.99 -2.31 -2.05
C LYS A 216 -4.63 -1.70 -1.70
N SER A 217 -4.35 -1.64 -0.41
CA SER A 217 -3.03 -1.32 0.14
C SER A 217 -2.04 -2.44 -0.14
N LEU A 218 -0.88 -2.09 -0.71
CA LEU A 218 0.15 -3.04 -1.15
C LEU A 218 1.49 -2.69 -0.49
N ILE A 219 2.24 -3.71 -0.09
CA ILE A 219 3.55 -3.58 0.53
C ILE A 219 4.57 -4.46 -0.20
N ILE A 220 5.81 -3.99 -0.29
CA ILE A 220 6.92 -4.80 -0.75
C ILE A 220 8.23 -4.34 -0.12
N HIS A 221 9.12 -5.29 0.15
CA HIS A 221 10.51 -5.06 0.54
C HIS A 221 11.42 -5.37 -0.66
N PRO A 222 11.84 -4.38 -1.47
CA PRO A 222 12.46 -4.64 -2.77
C PRO A 222 13.76 -5.44 -2.70
N ALA A 223 14.59 -5.21 -1.69
CA ALA A 223 15.88 -5.89 -1.52
C ALA A 223 15.74 -7.42 -1.43
N SER A 224 14.69 -7.92 -0.74
CA SER A 224 14.44 -9.36 -0.59
C SER A 224 13.49 -9.95 -1.63
N THR A 225 13.03 -9.15 -2.61
CA THR A 225 11.98 -9.57 -3.56
C THR A 225 12.32 -9.21 -5.01
N THR A 226 11.91 -8.04 -5.46
CA THR A 226 12.02 -7.58 -6.86
C THR A 226 13.46 -7.36 -7.30
N HIS A 227 14.34 -6.99 -6.38
CA HIS A 227 15.75 -6.71 -6.66
C HIS A 227 16.68 -7.77 -6.06
N GLN A 228 16.14 -8.90 -5.59
CA GLN A 228 16.92 -9.99 -4.98
C GLN A 228 17.98 -10.60 -5.92
N GLN A 229 17.81 -10.44 -7.24
CA GLN A 229 18.74 -10.94 -8.26
C GLN A 229 19.95 -10.02 -8.48
N LEU A 230 19.89 -8.79 -7.97
CA LEU A 230 20.98 -7.83 -8.08
C LEU A 230 22.03 -8.06 -6.99
N SER A 231 23.28 -7.72 -7.29
CA SER A 231 24.31 -7.62 -6.26
C SER A 231 23.97 -6.49 -5.28
N PRO A 232 24.48 -6.52 -4.04
CA PRO A 232 24.27 -5.41 -3.09
C PRO A 232 24.71 -4.05 -3.64
N GLU A 233 25.78 -4.01 -4.42
CA GLU A 233 26.28 -2.78 -5.08
C GLU A 233 25.29 -2.26 -6.13
N ASP A 234 24.73 -3.15 -6.96
CA ASP A 234 23.72 -2.79 -7.96
C ASP A 234 22.39 -2.37 -7.32
N GLN A 235 22.02 -2.98 -6.17
CA GLN A 235 20.86 -2.56 -5.39
C GLN A 235 21.03 -1.12 -4.92
N GLU A 236 22.19 -0.78 -4.35
CA GLU A 236 22.50 0.57 -3.89
C GLU A 236 22.48 1.58 -5.04
N LEU A 237 23.10 1.26 -6.18
CA LEU A 237 23.08 2.09 -7.39
C LEU A 237 21.66 2.35 -7.92
N SER A 238 20.75 1.38 -7.76
CA SER A 238 19.34 1.52 -8.14
C SER A 238 18.49 2.29 -7.11
N GLY A 239 19.09 2.70 -5.99
CA GLY A 239 18.41 3.37 -4.88
C GLY A 239 17.57 2.43 -4.00
N VAL A 240 17.89 1.13 -4.01
CA VAL A 240 17.27 0.12 -3.16
C VAL A 240 18.20 -0.17 -1.99
N GLN A 241 17.92 0.47 -0.86
CA GLN A 241 18.63 0.19 0.39
C GLN A 241 18.09 -1.09 1.04
N PRO A 242 18.91 -1.84 1.80
CA PRO A 242 18.48 -3.08 2.44
C PRO A 242 17.33 -2.91 3.45
N ASP A 243 17.10 -1.70 3.96
CA ASP A 243 16.04 -1.37 4.92
C ASP A 243 14.75 -0.84 4.24
N LEU A 244 14.78 -0.64 2.92
CA LEU A 244 13.72 0.04 2.19
C LEU A 244 12.47 -0.83 2.08
N VAL A 245 11.37 -0.32 2.63
CA VAL A 245 10.02 -0.84 2.41
C VAL A 245 9.24 0.16 1.57
N ARG A 246 8.52 -0.34 0.56
CA ARG A 246 7.66 0.47 -0.31
C ARG A 246 6.20 0.14 -0.06
N LEU A 247 5.42 1.18 0.20
CA LEU A 247 3.96 1.12 0.32
C LEU A 247 3.32 1.75 -0.91
N ALA A 248 2.32 1.09 -1.48
CA ALA A 248 1.32 1.71 -2.32
C ALA A 248 0.01 1.73 -1.53
N VAL A 249 -0.34 2.90 -1.00
CA VAL A 249 -1.43 3.05 -0.03
C VAL A 249 -2.76 3.02 -0.77
N GLY A 250 -3.68 2.18 -0.31
CA GLY A 250 -5.00 1.95 -0.87
C GLY A 250 -6.05 2.98 -0.42
N ILE A 251 -7.32 2.57 -0.50
CA ILE A 251 -8.49 3.38 -0.14
C ILE A 251 -9.30 2.81 1.02
N GLU A 252 -8.74 1.85 1.77
CA GLU A 252 -9.33 1.33 3.00
C GLU A 252 -9.50 2.43 4.06
N ASP A 253 -10.12 2.06 5.17
CA ASP A 253 -10.16 2.94 6.34
C ASP A 253 -8.73 3.23 6.81
N ILE A 254 -8.49 4.48 7.19
CA ILE A 254 -7.13 4.92 7.53
C ILE A 254 -6.67 4.33 8.87
N ASP A 255 -7.59 4.11 9.80
CA ASP A 255 -7.24 3.59 11.13
C ASP A 255 -6.86 2.11 11.00
N ASP A 256 -7.54 1.34 10.13
CA ASP A 256 -7.16 -0.04 9.78
C ASP A 256 -5.78 -0.10 9.10
N ILE A 257 -5.52 0.79 8.15
CA ILE A 257 -4.23 0.88 7.43
C ILE A 257 -3.08 1.15 8.41
N ILE A 258 -3.24 2.12 9.31
CA ILE A 258 -2.22 2.51 10.28
C ILE A 258 -2.08 1.45 11.37
N GLY A 259 -3.18 0.92 11.91
CA GLY A 259 -3.17 -0.09 12.97
C GLY A 259 -2.49 -1.40 12.53
N THR A 260 -2.82 -1.89 11.33
CA THR A 260 -2.16 -3.09 10.77
C THR A 260 -0.68 -2.86 10.47
N LEU A 261 -0.31 -1.64 10.06
CA LEU A 261 1.08 -1.26 9.84
C LEU A 261 1.86 -1.14 11.15
N ASP A 262 1.30 -0.54 12.20
CA ASP A 262 1.90 -0.52 13.55
C ASP A 262 2.13 -1.93 14.06
N GLU A 263 1.11 -2.79 13.99
CA GLU A 263 1.22 -4.17 14.45
C GLU A 263 2.30 -4.93 13.67
N GLY A 264 2.35 -4.79 12.34
CA GLY A 264 3.40 -5.39 11.52
C GLY A 264 4.79 -4.90 11.90
N ILE A 265 4.97 -3.59 12.08
CA ILE A 265 6.26 -3.00 12.49
C ILE A 265 6.64 -3.46 13.90
N GLY A 266 5.69 -3.53 14.82
CA GLY A 266 5.88 -4.01 16.18
C GLY A 266 6.28 -5.48 16.21
N LYS A 267 5.67 -6.36 15.42
CA LYS A 267 6.11 -7.75 15.26
C LYS A 267 7.53 -7.84 14.70
N ALA A 268 7.87 -6.98 13.74
CA ALA A 268 9.19 -6.95 13.12
C ALA A 268 10.30 -6.44 14.05
N THR A 269 10.00 -5.45 14.89
CA THR A 269 11.02 -4.65 15.62
C THR A 269 10.92 -4.71 17.14
N GLY A 270 9.81 -5.23 17.68
CA GLY A 270 9.48 -5.19 19.11
C GLY A 270 8.95 -3.84 19.59
N ILE A 271 8.74 -2.88 18.69
CA ILE A 271 8.35 -1.51 19.03
C ILE A 271 6.94 -1.23 18.47
N TYR A 272 5.97 -1.16 19.37
CA TYR A 272 4.58 -0.80 19.07
C TYR A 272 4.33 0.65 19.50
N THR A 273 3.52 1.39 18.75
CA THR A 273 3.13 2.76 19.11
C THR A 273 1.64 2.93 19.32
N ILE A 274 0.83 1.98 18.86
CA ILE A 274 -0.60 1.97 19.08
C ILE A 274 -0.89 0.91 20.12
N GLU A 275 -1.26 1.37 21.32
CA GLU A 275 -1.82 0.48 22.32
C GLU A 275 -3.18 -0.02 21.81
N LYS A 276 -3.34 -1.34 21.72
CA LYS A 276 -4.65 -1.94 21.50
C LYS A 276 -5.48 -1.66 22.75
N ASP A 277 -6.46 -0.77 22.63
CA ASP A 277 -7.24 -0.35 23.78
C ASP A 277 -8.20 -1.46 24.24
N GLU A 278 -8.61 -1.39 25.51
CA GLU A 278 -9.58 -2.34 26.08
C GLU A 278 -10.89 -2.37 25.28
N LYS A 279 -11.27 -1.26 24.64
CA LYS A 279 -12.53 -1.13 23.91
C LYS A 279 -12.50 -1.93 22.61
N ASP A 280 -11.39 -1.91 21.86
CA ASP A 280 -11.18 -2.66 20.62
C ASP A 280 -11.16 -4.15 20.90
N ALA A 281 -10.51 -4.57 21.99
CA ALA A 281 -10.52 -5.96 22.43
C ALA A 281 -11.93 -6.41 22.84
N VAL A 282 -12.70 -5.57 23.55
CA VAL A 282 -14.10 -5.85 23.87
C VAL A 282 -14.95 -5.92 22.59
N GLU A 283 -14.77 -5.00 21.65
CA GLU A 283 -15.51 -4.98 20.39
C GLU A 283 -15.20 -6.21 19.54
N TRP A 284 -13.92 -6.56 19.36
CA TRP A 284 -13.52 -7.79 18.69
C TRP A 284 -14.13 -9.01 19.36
N LEU A 285 -14.02 -9.13 20.68
CA LEU A 285 -14.52 -10.27 21.41
C LEU A 285 -16.04 -10.41 21.29
N THR A 286 -16.79 -9.31 21.37
CA THR A 286 -18.26 -9.32 21.44
C THR A 286 -18.98 -9.21 20.09
N ALA A 287 -18.32 -8.72 19.03
CA ALA A 287 -18.96 -8.49 17.73
C ALA A 287 -19.35 -9.79 17.01
N SER A 288 -18.61 -10.88 17.21
CA SER A 288 -18.92 -12.18 16.62
C SER A 288 -18.28 -13.32 17.40
N PRO A 289 -18.95 -14.49 17.53
CA PRO A 289 -18.33 -15.70 18.07
C PRO A 289 -17.31 -16.34 17.13
N PHE A 290 -17.16 -15.83 15.90
CA PHE A 290 -16.25 -16.39 14.92
C PHE A 290 -15.04 -15.49 14.68
N ASP A 291 -13.87 -16.10 14.60
CA ASP A 291 -12.68 -15.51 14.00
C ASP A 291 -12.64 -15.84 12.50
N ARG A 292 -12.12 -14.91 11.71
CA ARG A 292 -11.95 -15.02 10.26
C ARG A 292 -10.51 -14.78 9.80
N SER A 293 -9.58 -14.42 10.71
CA SER A 293 -8.20 -14.12 10.35
C SER A 293 -7.48 -15.32 9.73
N GLU A 294 -7.80 -16.53 10.20
CA GLU A 294 -7.22 -17.80 9.72
C GLU A 294 -8.29 -18.77 9.24
N GLY A 295 -9.26 -18.26 8.46
CA GLY A 295 -10.45 -18.99 8.08
C GLY A 295 -11.55 -18.93 9.15
N LEU A 296 -12.75 -19.39 8.78
CA LEU A 296 -13.92 -19.28 9.65
C LEU A 296 -13.88 -20.34 10.75
N ARG A 297 -13.60 -19.93 11.99
CA ARG A 297 -13.65 -20.81 13.18
C ARG A 297 -14.30 -20.11 14.37
N PRO A 298 -14.91 -20.86 15.31
CA PRO A 298 -15.29 -20.31 16.60
C PRO A 298 -14.08 -19.73 17.34
N LYS A 299 -14.32 -18.65 18.09
CA LYS A 299 -13.36 -18.11 19.06
C LYS A 299 -13.32 -19.01 20.28
N THR A 300 -12.12 -19.30 20.76
CA THR A 300 -11.86 -20.18 21.89
C THR A 300 -11.47 -19.38 23.12
N ILE A 301 -12.24 -19.56 24.19
CA ILE A 301 -12.08 -18.91 25.49
C ILE A 301 -11.65 -19.97 26.50
N PHE A 302 -10.45 -19.83 27.03
CA PHE A 302 -9.95 -20.66 28.11
C PHE A 302 -10.13 -19.96 29.45
N VAL A 303 -10.54 -20.71 30.47
CA VAL A 303 -10.80 -20.18 31.82
C VAL A 303 -9.73 -20.69 32.78
N ASP A 304 -8.92 -19.78 33.31
CA ASP A 304 -8.00 -20.00 34.43
C ASP A 304 -8.64 -19.47 35.73
N GLY A 305 -9.47 -20.29 36.37
CA GLY A 305 -10.16 -19.88 37.57
C GLY A 305 -11.09 -20.94 38.15
N SER A 306 -11.96 -20.50 39.05
CA SER A 306 -12.90 -21.39 39.75
C SER A 306 -13.93 -22.04 38.82
N GLU A 307 -14.55 -23.14 39.29
CA GLU A 307 -15.72 -23.74 38.60
C GLU A 307 -16.86 -22.72 38.44
N ALA A 308 -16.98 -21.76 39.35
CA ALA A 308 -17.96 -20.68 39.25
C ALA A 308 -17.69 -19.77 38.06
N LEU A 309 -16.43 -19.34 37.85
CA LEU A 309 -16.05 -18.56 36.68
C LEU A 309 -16.27 -19.35 35.38
N LEU A 310 -15.91 -20.63 35.36
CA LEU A 310 -16.15 -21.50 34.20
C LEU A 310 -17.64 -21.60 33.86
N HIS A 311 -18.50 -21.76 34.87
CA HIS A 311 -19.94 -21.80 34.68
C HIS A 311 -20.49 -20.48 34.12
N GLU A 312 -20.01 -19.36 34.66
CA GLU A 312 -20.42 -18.02 34.23
C GLU A 312 -20.04 -17.75 32.78
N VAL A 313 -18.77 -17.96 32.40
CA VAL A 313 -18.29 -17.75 31.03
C VAL A 313 -18.88 -18.79 30.07
N GLY A 314 -19.15 -20.01 30.56
CA GLY A 314 -19.72 -21.11 29.78
C GLY A 314 -21.08 -20.82 29.15
N VAL A 315 -21.80 -19.79 29.61
CA VAL A 315 -23.03 -19.33 28.93
C VAL A 315 -22.75 -18.85 27.49
N LEU A 316 -21.53 -18.41 27.19
CA LEU A 316 -21.12 -17.96 25.85
C LEU A 316 -21.07 -19.12 24.84
N THR A 317 -21.00 -20.38 25.28
CA THR A 317 -21.12 -21.54 24.40
C THR A 317 -22.45 -21.53 23.64
N LYS A 318 -23.53 -21.01 24.25
CA LYS A 318 -24.84 -20.85 23.59
C LYS A 318 -24.83 -19.80 22.48
N LYS A 319 -23.85 -18.89 22.51
CA LYS A 319 -23.64 -17.85 21.49
C LYS A 319 -22.64 -18.28 20.41
N GLY A 320 -22.12 -19.52 20.47
CA GLY A 320 -21.23 -20.08 19.46
C GLY A 320 -19.73 -19.98 19.75
N TYR A 321 -19.35 -19.50 20.94
CA TYR A 321 -17.95 -19.56 21.40
C TYR A 321 -17.60 -20.98 21.87
N VAL A 322 -16.31 -21.33 21.86
CA VAL A 322 -15.82 -22.55 22.52
C VAL A 322 -15.25 -22.14 23.86
N VAL A 323 -15.80 -22.64 24.97
CA VAL A 323 -15.34 -22.31 26.33
C VAL A 323 -14.83 -23.57 27.01
N LYS A 324 -13.61 -23.52 27.55
CA LYS A 324 -12.95 -24.66 28.22
C LYS A 324 -12.11 -24.23 29.43
N PRO A 325 -11.85 -25.11 30.41
CA PRO A 325 -10.82 -24.86 31.42
C PRO A 325 -9.43 -24.76 30.80
N LEU A 326 -8.59 -23.81 31.25
CA LEU A 326 -7.20 -23.68 30.76
C LEU A 326 -6.38 -24.96 31.00
N ALA A 327 -6.67 -25.69 32.08
CA ALA A 327 -6.05 -26.97 32.38
C ALA A 327 -6.31 -28.08 31.35
N GLU A 328 -7.31 -27.92 30.47
CA GLU A 328 -7.65 -28.86 29.40
C GLU A 328 -7.07 -28.43 28.04
N HIS A 329 -6.21 -27.41 28.00
CA HIS A 329 -5.56 -26.97 26.76
C HIS A 329 -4.78 -28.14 26.12
N ASN A 330 -5.02 -28.36 24.83
CA ASN A 330 -4.37 -29.41 24.06
C ASN A 330 -4.07 -28.92 22.63
N GLU A 331 -3.06 -28.06 22.50
CA GLU A 331 -2.60 -27.46 21.22
C GLU A 331 -3.67 -26.66 20.45
N GLU A 332 -4.80 -26.36 21.08
CA GLU A 332 -5.86 -25.55 20.50
C GLU A 332 -5.45 -24.08 20.49
N ILE A 333 -5.95 -23.33 19.51
CA ILE A 333 -5.76 -21.88 19.46
C ILE A 333 -6.45 -21.25 20.68
N VAL A 334 -5.69 -20.46 21.43
CA VAL A 334 -6.19 -19.71 22.58
C VAL A 334 -6.46 -18.28 22.11
N ASP A 335 -7.72 -17.91 21.94
CA ASP A 335 -8.03 -16.51 21.61
C ASP A 335 -8.07 -15.65 22.87
N VAL A 336 -8.72 -16.16 23.91
CA VAL A 336 -8.93 -15.43 25.17
C VAL A 336 -8.60 -16.33 26.35
N ILE A 337 -7.84 -15.81 27.30
CA ILE A 337 -7.75 -16.40 28.66
C ILE A 337 -8.56 -15.53 29.61
N VAL A 338 -9.46 -16.15 30.38
CA VAL A 338 -10.29 -15.48 31.39
C VAL A 338 -9.83 -15.91 32.78
N THR A 339 -9.63 -14.94 33.69
CA THR A 339 -9.18 -15.23 35.05
C THR A 339 -9.83 -14.35 36.10
N GLU A 340 -9.86 -14.82 37.34
CA GLU A 340 -10.21 -14.03 38.53
C GLU A 340 -8.99 -13.37 39.18
N ARG A 341 -7.77 -13.70 38.69
CA ARG A 341 -6.50 -13.23 39.24
C ARG A 341 -6.13 -11.84 38.75
N ASP A 342 -5.37 -11.11 39.56
CA ASP A 342 -4.68 -9.91 39.10
C ASP A 342 -3.68 -10.26 37.99
N VAL A 343 -3.75 -9.52 36.88
CA VAL A 343 -2.87 -9.71 35.72
C VAL A 343 -1.62 -8.87 35.92
N THR A 344 -0.47 -9.54 35.96
CA THR A 344 0.87 -8.96 36.14
C THR A 344 1.76 -9.40 34.98
N ASP A 345 2.86 -8.70 34.73
CA ASP A 345 3.81 -9.06 33.66
C ASP A 345 4.28 -10.54 33.76
N HIS A 346 4.50 -11.05 34.98
CA HIS A 346 4.85 -12.47 35.19
C HIS A 346 3.75 -13.43 34.73
N LEU A 347 2.48 -13.09 34.99
CA LEU A 347 1.36 -13.94 34.56
C LEU A 347 1.18 -13.90 33.05
N VAL A 348 1.41 -12.74 32.43
CA VAL A 348 1.43 -12.60 30.97
C VAL A 348 2.56 -13.45 30.39
N ASP A 349 3.77 -13.41 30.96
CA ASP A 349 4.91 -14.22 30.55
C ASP A 349 4.63 -15.72 30.62
N ASP A 350 3.99 -16.20 31.70
CA ASP A 350 3.58 -17.60 31.83
C ASP A 350 2.62 -18.02 30.72
N TRP A 351 1.77 -17.09 30.27
CA TRP A 351 0.77 -17.36 29.23
C TRP A 351 1.21 -17.06 27.81
N LYS A 352 2.37 -16.44 27.60
CA LYS A 352 2.94 -16.24 26.25
C LYS A 352 3.07 -17.56 25.49
N ALA A 353 3.33 -18.66 26.19
CA ALA A 353 3.40 -20.00 25.60
C ALA A 353 2.07 -20.45 24.95
N TYR A 354 0.93 -19.96 25.43
CA TYR A 354 -0.39 -20.24 24.86
C TYR A 354 -0.75 -19.31 23.70
N GLY A 355 -0.08 -18.16 23.58
CA GLY A 355 -0.33 -17.15 22.55
C GLY A 355 -1.71 -16.50 22.57
N PRO A 356 -2.29 -16.12 23.73
CA PRO A 356 -3.60 -15.49 23.77
C PRO A 356 -3.62 -14.14 23.07
N LYS A 357 -4.69 -13.84 22.33
CA LYS A 357 -4.92 -12.49 21.77
C LYS A 357 -5.37 -11.51 22.87
N ILE A 358 -6.17 -11.99 23.80
CA ILE A 358 -6.78 -11.20 24.88
C ILE A 358 -6.64 -11.93 26.21
N ILE A 359 -6.33 -11.18 27.27
CA ILE A 359 -6.51 -11.64 28.65
C ILE A 359 -7.66 -10.84 29.25
N TRP A 360 -8.73 -11.52 29.64
CA TRP A 360 -9.86 -10.91 30.35
C TRP A 360 -9.77 -11.24 31.84
N THR A 361 -9.58 -10.24 32.68
CA THR A 361 -9.52 -10.41 34.13
C THR A 361 -10.71 -9.77 34.83
N LYS A 362 -11.17 -10.44 35.90
CA LYS A 362 -12.07 -9.86 36.91
C LYS A 362 -11.33 -9.22 38.09
N GLY A 363 -10.01 -9.42 38.17
CA GLY A 363 -9.11 -8.74 39.09
C GLY A 363 -8.63 -7.39 38.54
N SER A 364 -7.52 -6.90 39.05
CA SER A 364 -6.83 -5.72 38.53
C SER A 364 -5.85 -6.08 37.42
N ALA A 365 -5.60 -5.15 36.51
CA ALA A 365 -4.60 -5.27 35.46
C ALA A 365 -3.44 -4.30 35.75
N ASN A 366 -2.26 -4.85 36.03
CA ASN A 366 -1.02 -4.11 36.23
C ASN A 366 0.07 -4.74 35.35
N THR A 367 -0.09 -4.61 34.04
CA THR A 367 0.89 -5.06 33.05
C THR A 367 1.16 -3.97 32.03
N VAL A 368 2.39 -3.91 31.54
CA VAL A 368 2.85 -2.98 30.49
C VAL A 368 3.27 -3.72 29.22
N ASP A 369 2.97 -5.02 29.10
CA ASP A 369 3.34 -5.82 27.94
C ASP A 369 2.41 -5.53 26.75
N PRO A 370 2.92 -4.94 25.65
CA PRO A 370 2.09 -4.58 24.50
C PRO A 370 1.70 -5.79 23.64
N SER A 371 2.23 -6.98 23.89
CA SER A 371 1.96 -8.17 23.08
C SER A 371 0.59 -8.80 23.33
N VAL A 372 -0.10 -8.41 24.40
CA VAL A 372 -1.43 -8.93 24.76
C VAL A 372 -2.34 -7.80 25.22
N THR A 373 -3.59 -7.77 24.75
CA THR A 373 -4.57 -6.79 25.25
C THR A 373 -5.26 -7.31 26.50
N VAL A 374 -5.22 -6.54 27.57
CA VAL A 374 -5.92 -6.89 28.82
C VAL A 374 -7.26 -6.17 28.88
N ILE A 375 -8.29 -6.92 29.23
CA ILE A 375 -9.62 -6.41 29.50
C ILE A 375 -9.91 -6.55 30.99
N SER A 376 -10.23 -5.45 31.66
CA SER A 376 -10.44 -5.41 33.12
C SER A 376 -11.89 -5.20 33.54
N SER A 377 -12.80 -4.96 32.59
CA SER A 377 -14.22 -4.76 32.90
C SER A 377 -14.91 -6.05 33.37
N ALA A 378 -15.44 -6.01 34.59
CA ALA A 378 -16.05 -7.17 35.25
C ALA A 378 -17.34 -7.71 34.58
N ASP A 379 -17.99 -6.94 33.67
CA ASP A 379 -19.36 -7.18 33.19
C ASP A 379 -19.47 -7.38 31.67
N ILE A 380 -18.45 -7.92 31.01
CA ILE A 380 -18.44 -8.06 29.55
C ILE A 380 -19.39 -9.14 29.06
N VAL A 381 -19.72 -10.14 29.88
CA VAL A 381 -20.71 -11.18 29.54
C VAL A 381 -22.04 -10.56 29.08
N ALA A 382 -22.45 -9.45 29.71
CA ALA A 382 -23.67 -8.72 29.35
C ALA A 382 -23.58 -7.97 28.01
N ARG A 383 -22.37 -7.74 27.49
CA ARG A 383 -22.12 -7.04 26.21
C ARG A 383 -22.11 -7.97 25.00
N PHE A 384 -22.01 -9.28 25.20
CA PHE A 384 -22.17 -10.25 24.11
C PHE A 384 -23.65 -10.25 23.67
N LYS A 385 -23.93 -9.60 22.53
CA LYS A 385 -25.28 -9.50 21.96
C LYS A 385 -25.83 -10.85 21.53
#